data_AF-B0LRU2-F1
#
_entry.id   AF-B0LRU2-F1
#
_cell.length_a   1.000
_cell.length_b   1.000
_cell.length_c   1.000
_cell.angle_alpha   90.00
_cell.angle_beta   90.00
_cell.angle_gamma   90.00
#
_symmetry.space_group_name_H-M   'P 1'
#
loop_
_entity.id
_entity.type
_entity.pdbx_description
1 polymer ?
#
loop_
_entity_poly.entity_id
_entity_poly.type
_entity_poly.pdbx_seq_one_letter_code
_entity_poly.pdbx_strand_id
1 'polypeptide(L)'
;LTYPLIGNYGIPSDKEMDEYGMPQHFEWYDEISVSALVVGEICETPSHWRAQETLSQWMSKHNVPGISGIDTRALTKKIRENGTILGRIIYVKESIDTKEIMKFNDPNTRNLVAECSVKKTQIFNAKGSPRICAIDCGLKLNQIKCFVSRGARVELVPWNYQLDESQFDGLFISNGPGNPIVCKDVVTQIQRVLQNGKKPVFGICLGHQLLATAIGCHTYKMKY
;
A
#
# COMPACT_ATOMS: atom_id res chain seq x y z
N LEU A 1 -15.17 2.59 6.02
CA LEU A 1 -15.61 1.66 4.95
C LEU A 1 -17.07 1.95 4.59
N THR A 2 -17.45 1.77 3.32
CA THR A 2 -18.82 2.05 2.85
C THR A 2 -19.78 0.90 3.08
N TYR A 3 -19.30 -0.34 3.06
CA TYR A 3 -20.10 -1.48 3.50
C TYR A 3 -20.36 -1.37 5.02
N PRO A 4 -21.63 -1.50 5.48
CA PRO A 4 -21.98 -1.14 6.85
C PRO A 4 -21.50 -2.14 7.89
N LEU A 5 -21.47 -3.44 7.56
CA LEU A 5 -21.15 -4.53 8.49
C LEU A 5 -19.72 -5.02 8.25
N ILE A 6 -18.78 -4.70 9.13
CA ILE A 6 -17.37 -5.01 8.93
C ILE A 6 -16.89 -6.05 9.96
N GLY A 7 -16.09 -7.01 9.50
CA GLY A 7 -15.48 -8.03 10.37
C GLY A 7 -16.20 -9.38 10.35
N ASN A 8 -17.23 -9.58 9.51
CA ASN A 8 -18.07 -10.79 9.49
C ASN A 8 -17.30 -12.10 9.36
N TYR A 9 -16.15 -12.09 8.69
CA TYR A 9 -15.31 -13.27 8.45
C TYR A 9 -14.12 -13.39 9.41
N GLY A 10 -13.99 -12.47 10.37
CA GLY A 10 -12.82 -12.39 11.24
C GLY A 10 -11.54 -12.12 10.46
N ILE A 11 -10.42 -12.45 11.09
CA ILE A 11 -9.08 -12.33 10.50
C ILE A 11 -8.46 -13.73 10.38
N PRO A 12 -7.91 -14.08 9.20
CA PRO A 12 -7.23 -15.35 8.99
C PRO A 12 -5.85 -15.38 9.67
N SER A 13 -5.26 -16.57 9.78
CA SER A 13 -3.92 -16.75 10.36
C SER A 13 -2.85 -15.98 9.58
N ASP A 14 -2.02 -15.22 10.29
CA ASP A 14 -0.79 -14.57 9.79
C ASP A 14 0.36 -15.56 9.57
N LYS A 15 0.23 -16.79 10.10
CA LYS A 15 1.24 -17.86 10.01
C LYS A 15 1.14 -18.71 8.74
N GLU A 16 0.03 -18.61 8.01
CA GLU A 16 -0.15 -19.34 6.75
C GLU A 16 0.64 -18.64 5.65
N MET A 17 1.74 -19.27 5.22
CA MET A 17 2.63 -18.77 4.17
C MET A 17 2.50 -19.62 2.91
N ASP A 18 2.71 -19.02 1.75
CA ASP A 18 2.81 -19.73 0.48
C ASP A 18 4.22 -20.35 0.26
N GLU A 19 4.39 -21.04 -0.87
CA GLU A 19 5.65 -21.71 -1.24
C GLU A 19 6.85 -20.78 -1.39
N TYR A 20 6.62 -19.46 -1.50
CA TYR A 20 7.65 -18.43 -1.59
C TYR A 20 7.84 -17.65 -0.28
N GLY A 21 7.20 -18.09 0.81
CA GLY A 21 7.30 -17.46 2.12
C GLY A 21 6.51 -16.17 2.26
N MET A 22 5.56 -15.88 1.36
CA MET A 22 4.65 -14.74 1.50
C MET A 22 3.37 -15.13 2.26
N PRO A 23 2.80 -14.27 3.11
CA PRO A 23 1.52 -14.53 3.77
C PRO A 23 0.43 -14.88 2.78
N GLN A 24 -0.29 -15.96 2.99
CA GLN A 24 -1.27 -16.47 2.03
C GLN A 24 -2.46 -15.52 1.87
N HIS A 25 -2.94 -14.94 2.97
CA HIS A 25 -4.19 -14.15 3.02
C HIS A 25 -3.97 -12.64 3.21
N PHE A 26 -2.73 -12.17 3.27
CA PHE A 26 -2.40 -10.76 3.45
C PHE A 26 -1.62 -10.20 2.26
N GLU A 27 -1.71 -8.89 2.08
CA GLU A 27 -1.07 -8.15 0.97
C GLU A 27 0.23 -7.46 1.42
N TRP A 28 0.66 -7.68 2.66
CA TRP A 28 1.84 -7.15 3.34
C TRP A 28 2.34 -8.19 4.36
N TYR A 29 3.57 -8.04 4.85
CA TYR A 29 4.18 -8.97 5.80
C TYR A 29 3.64 -8.78 7.23
N ASP A 30 3.88 -7.62 7.87
CA ASP A 30 3.73 -7.52 9.33
C ASP A 30 2.79 -6.40 9.83
N GLU A 31 2.30 -5.50 8.98
CA GLU A 31 1.60 -4.29 9.45
C GLU A 31 0.33 -3.92 8.69
N ILE A 32 -0.69 -3.53 9.45
CA ILE A 32 -1.88 -2.86 8.91
C ILE A 32 -1.48 -1.49 8.39
N SER A 33 -1.61 -1.25 7.09
CA SER A 33 -1.15 0.01 6.48
C SER A 33 -2.04 1.23 6.75
N VAL A 34 -3.28 1.03 7.22
CA VAL A 34 -4.19 2.15 7.52
C VAL A 34 -3.87 2.76 8.89
N SER A 35 -3.84 4.09 8.98
CA SER A 35 -3.60 4.77 10.27
C SER A 35 -4.77 4.63 11.25
N ALA A 36 -5.98 4.42 10.74
CA ALA A 36 -7.17 4.17 11.54
C ALA A 36 -8.29 3.56 10.68
N LEU A 37 -9.25 2.89 11.32
CA LEU A 37 -10.44 2.36 10.65
C LEU A 37 -11.73 2.99 11.18
N VAL A 38 -12.59 3.46 10.28
CA VAL A 38 -13.93 3.99 10.60
C VAL A 38 -14.98 3.10 9.94
N VAL A 39 -15.89 2.52 10.73
CA VAL A 39 -16.93 1.59 10.26
C VAL A 39 -18.31 1.98 10.79
N GLY A 40 -19.35 1.48 10.11
CA GLY A 40 -20.73 1.62 10.58
C GLY A 40 -20.97 0.71 11.78
N GLU A 41 -20.87 -0.59 11.57
CA GLU A 41 -21.03 -1.61 12.58
C GLU A 41 -19.89 -2.62 12.49
N ILE A 42 -19.46 -3.13 13.65
CA ILE A 42 -18.43 -4.16 13.75
C ILE A 42 -19.06 -5.47 14.19
N CYS A 43 -18.72 -6.55 13.50
CA CYS A 43 -19.12 -7.90 13.88
C CYS A 43 -18.22 -8.41 15.01
N GLU A 44 -18.80 -8.65 16.18
CA GLU A 44 -18.09 -9.18 17.35
C GLU A 44 -17.97 -10.71 17.32
N THR A 45 -18.86 -11.39 16.58
CA THR A 45 -18.94 -12.86 16.49
C THR A 45 -18.76 -13.32 15.04
N PRO A 46 -17.53 -13.21 14.49
CA PRO A 46 -17.28 -13.61 13.11
C PRO A 46 -17.53 -15.10 12.88
N SER A 47 -18.01 -15.45 11.68
CA SER A 47 -18.27 -16.84 11.29
C SER A 47 -17.66 -17.14 9.93
N HIS A 48 -16.45 -17.68 9.95
CA HIS A 48 -15.75 -18.17 8.76
C HIS A 48 -14.78 -19.29 9.15
N TRP A 49 -14.63 -20.31 8.31
CA TRP A 49 -13.79 -21.47 8.60
C TRP A 49 -12.29 -21.16 8.78
N ARG A 50 -11.83 -20.01 8.28
CA ARG A 50 -10.46 -19.49 8.49
C ARG A 50 -10.33 -18.48 9.63
N ALA A 51 -11.41 -18.07 10.27
CA ALA A 51 -11.34 -17.04 11.32
C ALA A 51 -10.50 -17.55 12.50
N GLN A 52 -9.46 -16.80 12.86
CA GLN A 52 -8.62 -17.06 14.02
C GLN A 52 -8.84 -16.02 15.14
N GLU A 53 -9.08 -14.77 14.75
CA GLU A 53 -9.36 -13.69 15.68
C GLU A 53 -10.38 -12.70 15.11
N THR A 54 -10.94 -11.87 15.97
CA THR A 54 -11.82 -10.76 15.57
C THR A 54 -11.01 -9.61 14.97
N LEU A 55 -11.68 -8.78 14.16
CA LEU A 55 -11.07 -7.56 13.63
C LEU A 55 -10.54 -6.64 14.75
N SER A 56 -11.29 -6.51 15.85
CA SER A 56 -10.90 -5.69 17.00
C SER A 56 -9.62 -6.18 17.68
N GLN A 57 -9.49 -7.50 17.87
CA GLN A 57 -8.29 -8.10 18.46
C GLN A 57 -7.06 -7.88 17.57
N TRP A 58 -7.20 -8.15 16.27
CA TRP A 58 -6.13 -7.95 15.31
C TRP A 58 -5.68 -6.49 15.24
N MET A 59 -6.62 -5.55 15.14
CA MET A 59 -6.30 -4.11 15.14
C MET A 59 -5.60 -3.67 16.44
N SER A 60 -6.03 -4.21 17.59
CA SER A 60 -5.40 -3.92 18.89
C SER A 60 -3.96 -4.47 18.95
N LYS A 61 -3.72 -5.69 18.43
CA LYS A 61 -2.40 -6.31 18.33
C LYS A 61 -1.43 -5.46 17.49
N HIS A 62 -1.91 -4.84 16.42
CA HIS A 62 -1.13 -3.96 15.54
C HIS A 62 -1.15 -2.49 15.97
N ASN A 63 -1.69 -2.15 17.15
CA ASN A 63 -1.80 -0.77 17.65
C ASN A 63 -2.51 0.20 16.67
N VAL A 64 -3.50 -0.29 15.90
CA VAL A 64 -4.27 0.53 14.97
C VAL A 64 -5.61 0.92 15.60
N PRO A 65 -5.90 2.23 15.74
CA PRO A 65 -7.16 2.69 16.29
C PRO A 65 -8.33 2.44 15.33
N GLY A 66 -9.49 2.14 15.91
CA GLY A 66 -10.75 1.97 15.20
C GLY A 66 -11.92 2.67 15.90
N ILE A 67 -12.94 3.06 15.14
CA ILE A 67 -14.21 3.56 15.66
C ILE A 67 -15.38 2.97 14.88
N SER A 68 -16.37 2.47 15.60
CA SER A 68 -17.64 1.94 15.10
C SER A 68 -18.81 2.82 15.54
N GLY A 69 -20.01 2.58 15.01
CA GLY A 69 -21.21 3.37 15.28
C GLY A 69 -21.27 4.70 14.51
N ILE A 70 -20.44 4.86 13.47
CA ILE A 70 -20.38 6.09 12.67
C ILE A 70 -21.26 5.95 11.43
N ASP A 71 -22.04 6.98 11.10
CA ASP A 71 -22.71 7.06 9.79
C ASP A 71 -21.66 7.27 8.68
N THR A 72 -21.12 6.15 8.18
CA THR A 72 -20.11 6.14 7.12
C THR A 72 -20.68 6.63 5.79
N ARG A 73 -22.01 6.59 5.59
CA ARG A 73 -22.67 7.15 4.40
C ARG A 73 -22.64 8.67 4.45
N ALA A 74 -23.00 9.29 5.57
CA ALA A 74 -22.89 10.73 5.76
C ALA A 74 -21.43 11.21 5.62
N LEU A 75 -20.48 10.49 6.24
CA LEU A 75 -19.05 10.78 6.10
C LEU A 75 -18.58 10.70 4.64
N THR A 76 -18.98 9.65 3.92
CA THR A 76 -18.64 9.47 2.50
C THR A 76 -19.19 10.60 1.64
N LYS A 77 -20.45 11.03 1.87
CA LYS A 77 -21.03 12.19 1.16
C LYS A 77 -20.22 13.46 1.41
N LYS A 78 -19.83 13.71 2.67
CA LYS A 78 -19.04 14.89 3.05
C LYS A 78 -17.69 14.91 2.35
N ILE A 79 -16.98 13.78 2.31
CA ILE A 79 -15.69 13.64 1.57
C ILE A 79 -15.93 13.86 0.08
N ARG A 80 -16.96 13.26 -0.51
CA ARG A 80 -17.27 13.43 -1.94
C ARG A 80 -17.57 14.89 -2.31
N GLU A 81 -18.26 15.64 -1.45
CA GLU A 81 -18.63 17.03 -1.74
C GLU A 81 -17.43 17.97 -1.62
N ASN A 82 -16.61 17.79 -0.57
CA ASN A 82 -15.51 18.70 -0.20
C ASN A 82 -14.12 18.25 -0.71
N GLY A 83 -14.00 17.06 -1.27
CA GLY A 83 -12.75 16.47 -1.74
C GLY A 83 -11.91 15.82 -0.65
N THR A 84 -10.58 15.94 -0.72
CA THR A 84 -9.69 15.38 0.31
C THR A 84 -9.84 16.15 1.62
N ILE A 85 -10.33 15.48 2.66
CA ILE A 85 -10.50 16.05 4.01
C ILE A 85 -9.49 15.41 4.96
N LEU A 86 -8.81 16.22 5.77
CA LEU A 86 -8.00 15.72 6.89
C LEU A 86 -8.91 15.40 8.08
N GLY A 87 -8.69 14.24 8.69
CA GLY A 87 -9.46 13.76 9.83
C GLY A 87 -8.56 13.16 10.92
N ARG A 88 -9.09 13.07 12.13
CA ARG A 88 -8.41 12.47 13.28
C ARG A 88 -9.44 11.77 14.18
N ILE A 89 -9.05 10.62 14.75
CA ILE A 89 -9.78 9.98 15.85
C ILE A 89 -9.10 10.40 17.14
N ILE A 90 -9.87 10.87 18.12
CA ILE A 90 -9.37 11.35 19.40
C ILE A 90 -10.10 10.59 20.49
N TYR A 91 -9.33 9.97 21.39
CA TYR A 91 -9.85 9.39 22.61
C TYR A 91 -9.62 10.37 23.76
N VAL A 92 -10.69 11.00 24.26
CA VAL A 92 -10.61 12.00 25.34
C VAL A 92 -10.72 11.28 26.68
N LYS A 93 -9.62 11.27 27.45
CA LYS A 93 -9.58 10.63 28.78
C LYS A 93 -9.67 11.63 29.94
N GLU A 94 -9.20 12.87 29.76
CA GLU A 94 -9.36 14.06 30.64
C GLU A 94 -8.78 15.30 29.91
N SER A 95 -9.04 16.52 30.40
CA SER A 95 -8.86 17.84 29.73
C SER A 95 -7.66 17.97 28.79
N ILE A 96 -7.84 17.62 27.52
CA ILE A 96 -6.84 17.84 26.47
C ILE A 96 -6.95 19.30 25.99
N ASP A 97 -5.82 19.99 25.88
CA ASP A 97 -5.78 21.32 25.26
C ASP A 97 -6.25 21.21 23.80
N THR A 98 -7.43 21.77 23.56
CA THR A 98 -8.12 21.73 22.25
C THR A 98 -7.30 22.40 21.16
N LYS A 99 -6.34 23.28 21.50
CA LYS A 99 -5.53 24.00 20.51
C LYS A 99 -4.48 23.12 19.84
N GLU A 100 -3.85 22.17 20.54
CA GLU A 100 -2.92 21.22 19.93
C GLU A 100 -3.64 20.16 19.09
N ILE A 101 -4.85 19.80 19.49
CA ILE A 101 -5.70 18.87 18.76
C ILE A 101 -6.06 19.39 17.36
N MET A 102 -6.22 20.71 17.17
CA MET A 102 -6.69 21.27 15.89
C MET A 102 -5.61 21.37 14.80
N LYS A 103 -4.34 21.10 15.11
CA LYS A 103 -3.29 21.10 14.07
C LYS A 103 -3.34 19.79 13.28
N PHE A 104 -3.78 19.86 12.03
CA PHE A 104 -3.73 18.74 11.09
C PHE A 104 -2.41 18.74 10.32
N ASN A 105 -1.78 17.56 10.24
CA ASN A 105 -0.63 17.32 9.38
C ASN A 105 -1.11 16.57 8.13
N ASP A 106 -0.83 17.09 6.94
CA ASP A 106 -1.16 16.38 5.71
C ASP A 106 -0.09 15.29 5.43
N PRO A 107 -0.44 14.00 5.48
CA PRO A 107 0.52 12.93 5.21
C PRO A 107 1.08 12.97 3.79
N ASN A 108 0.39 13.62 2.83
CA ASN A 108 0.84 13.75 1.44
C ASN A 108 2.07 14.66 1.27
N THR A 109 2.47 15.38 2.31
CA THR A 109 3.69 16.21 2.31
C THR A 109 4.96 15.39 2.57
N ARG A 110 4.82 14.17 3.09
CA ARG A 110 5.92 13.25 3.40
C ARG A 110 6.19 12.31 2.21
N ASN A 111 7.39 11.74 2.18
CA ASN A 111 7.72 10.68 1.22
C ASN A 111 7.18 9.32 1.71
N LEU A 112 5.86 9.11 1.52
CA LEU A 112 5.19 7.88 1.94
C LEU A 112 5.76 6.62 1.27
N VAL A 113 6.28 6.76 0.04
CA VAL A 113 6.96 5.67 -0.69
C VAL A 113 8.19 5.19 0.07
N ALA A 114 9.00 6.12 0.59
CA ALA A 114 10.18 5.76 1.40
C ALA A 114 9.82 5.08 2.72
N GLU A 115 8.67 5.43 3.31
CA GLU A 115 8.18 4.82 4.54
C GLU A 115 7.81 3.35 4.32
N CYS A 116 7.06 3.04 3.26
CA CYS A 116 6.54 1.68 3.00
C CYS A 116 7.47 0.75 2.21
N SER A 117 8.47 1.29 1.50
CA SER A 117 9.37 0.48 0.66
C SER A 117 10.28 -0.44 1.50
N VAL A 118 10.59 -1.63 0.97
CA VAL A 118 11.58 -2.56 1.51
C VAL A 118 12.93 -1.87 1.70
N LYS A 119 13.62 -2.25 2.79
CA LYS A 119 14.95 -1.69 3.10
C LYS A 119 16.10 -2.47 2.50
N LYS A 120 15.85 -3.71 2.09
CA LYS A 120 16.83 -4.62 1.47
C LYS A 120 16.18 -5.35 0.32
N THR A 121 16.99 -5.66 -0.69
CA THR A 121 16.55 -6.46 -1.84
C THR A 121 16.10 -7.85 -1.39
N GLN A 122 14.99 -8.31 -1.96
CA GLN A 122 14.44 -9.65 -1.75
C GLN A 122 14.30 -10.36 -3.09
N ILE A 123 14.66 -11.64 -3.15
CA ILE A 123 14.59 -12.44 -4.39
C ILE A 123 13.55 -13.53 -4.20
N PHE A 124 12.58 -13.56 -5.11
CA PHE A 124 11.54 -14.58 -5.18
C PHE A 124 11.74 -15.43 -6.43
N ASN A 125 11.48 -16.74 -6.29
CA ASN A 125 11.65 -17.72 -7.36
C ASN A 125 13.04 -17.59 -8.05
N ALA A 126 14.11 -17.80 -7.28
CA ALA A 126 15.49 -17.49 -7.71
C ALA A 126 15.94 -18.22 -8.99
N LYS A 127 15.33 -19.35 -9.33
CA LYS A 127 15.61 -20.14 -10.55
C LYS A 127 14.66 -19.80 -11.71
N GLY A 128 13.71 -18.90 -11.49
CA GLY A 128 12.70 -18.50 -12.46
C GLY A 128 13.25 -17.68 -13.63
N SER A 129 12.41 -17.54 -14.65
CA SER A 129 12.65 -16.73 -15.84
C SER A 129 11.31 -16.23 -16.39
N PRO A 130 11.22 -14.99 -16.89
CA PRO A 130 12.28 -13.98 -17.02
C PRO A 130 12.69 -13.36 -15.66
N ARG A 131 13.81 -12.62 -15.64
CA ARG A 131 14.24 -11.83 -14.48
C ARG A 131 13.53 -10.48 -14.46
N ILE A 132 12.74 -10.22 -13.43
CA ILE A 132 12.00 -8.97 -13.26
C ILE A 132 12.60 -8.19 -12.09
N CYS A 133 13.08 -6.98 -12.35
CA CYS A 133 13.39 -6.01 -11.30
C CYS A 133 12.09 -5.30 -10.91
N ALA A 134 11.67 -5.44 -9.66
CA ALA A 134 10.45 -4.83 -9.12
C ALA A 134 10.83 -3.71 -8.15
N ILE A 135 10.59 -2.45 -8.53
CA ILE A 135 10.77 -1.31 -7.63
C ILE A 135 9.60 -1.28 -6.64
N ASP A 136 9.91 -1.42 -5.35
CA ASP A 136 8.91 -1.36 -4.29
C ASP A 136 8.59 0.09 -3.93
N CYS A 137 7.43 0.56 -4.37
CA CYS A 137 6.87 1.84 -3.98
C CYS A 137 5.80 1.74 -2.87
N GLY A 138 5.65 0.60 -2.20
CA GLY A 138 4.50 0.26 -1.34
C GLY A 138 3.68 -0.88 -1.92
N LEU A 139 4.38 -1.89 -2.43
CA LEU A 139 3.86 -2.99 -3.20
C LEU A 139 2.87 -3.85 -2.39
N LYS A 140 1.78 -4.24 -3.05
CA LYS A 140 0.91 -5.33 -2.63
C LYS A 140 1.50 -6.69 -3.03
N LEU A 141 1.69 -7.60 -2.08
CA LEU A 141 2.35 -8.90 -2.30
C LEU A 141 1.74 -9.73 -3.43
N ASN A 142 0.45 -9.59 -3.71
CA ASN A 142 -0.17 -10.33 -4.81
C ASN A 142 0.41 -9.99 -6.20
N GLN A 143 1.07 -8.84 -6.36
CA GLN A 143 1.82 -8.52 -7.59
C GLN A 143 3.00 -9.48 -7.78
N ILE A 144 3.75 -9.76 -6.72
CA ILE A 144 4.86 -10.72 -6.74
C ILE A 144 4.31 -12.13 -6.95
N LYS A 145 3.26 -12.53 -6.21
CA LYS A 145 2.56 -13.83 -6.39
C LYS A 145 2.17 -14.06 -7.85
N CYS A 146 1.62 -13.04 -8.52
CA CYS A 146 1.26 -13.12 -9.93
C CYS A 146 2.47 -13.37 -10.85
N PHE A 147 3.62 -12.76 -10.59
CA PHE A 147 4.81 -12.96 -11.41
C PHE A 147 5.45 -14.34 -11.18
N VAL A 148 5.63 -14.74 -9.92
CA VAL A 148 6.27 -16.02 -9.59
C VAL A 148 5.43 -17.21 -10.04
N SER A 149 4.09 -17.13 -9.93
CA SER A 149 3.17 -18.16 -10.48
C SER A 149 3.22 -18.30 -12.00
N ARG A 150 3.76 -17.29 -12.71
CA ARG A 150 4.04 -17.34 -14.15
C ARG A 150 5.48 -17.76 -14.46
N GLY A 151 6.23 -18.20 -13.45
CA GLY A 151 7.59 -18.70 -13.58
C GLY A 151 8.69 -17.64 -13.51
N ALA A 152 8.36 -16.35 -13.35
CA ALA A 152 9.36 -15.28 -13.32
C ALA A 152 10.21 -15.30 -12.04
N ARG A 153 11.50 -14.96 -12.16
CA ARG A 153 12.35 -14.58 -11.01
C ARG A 153 12.11 -13.11 -10.72
N VAL A 154 11.71 -12.77 -9.50
CA VAL A 154 11.44 -11.38 -9.13
C VAL A 154 12.45 -10.90 -8.09
N GLU A 155 13.11 -9.79 -8.41
CA GLU A 155 14.01 -9.09 -7.50
C GLU A 155 13.32 -7.81 -7.04
N LEU A 156 12.75 -7.85 -5.84
CA LEU A 156 12.08 -6.71 -5.20
C LEU A 156 13.14 -5.82 -4.57
N VAL A 157 13.27 -4.60 -5.07
CA VAL A 157 14.30 -3.64 -4.67
C VAL A 157 13.69 -2.41 -3.99
N PRO A 158 14.43 -1.71 -3.11
CA PRO A 158 14.00 -0.46 -2.53
C PRO A 158 13.62 0.60 -3.59
N TRP A 159 12.74 1.53 -3.23
CA TRP A 159 12.23 2.58 -4.13
C TRP A 159 13.35 3.43 -4.76
N ASN A 160 14.46 3.63 -4.04
CA ASN A 160 15.61 4.43 -4.46
C ASN A 160 16.78 3.59 -5.02
N TYR A 161 16.51 2.33 -5.38
CA TYR A 161 17.52 1.44 -5.94
C TYR A 161 18.06 1.97 -7.27
N GLN A 162 19.37 1.86 -7.46
CA GLN A 162 20.03 2.23 -8.72
C GLN A 162 19.82 1.13 -9.75
N LEU A 163 19.06 1.40 -10.81
CA LEU A 163 18.73 0.39 -11.81
C LEU A 163 19.98 0.01 -12.61
N ASP A 164 20.11 -1.27 -12.94
CA ASP A 164 21.10 -1.80 -13.88
C ASP A 164 20.40 -2.72 -14.87
N GLU A 165 20.26 -2.25 -16.11
CA GLU A 165 19.56 -2.96 -17.19
C GLU A 165 20.25 -4.26 -17.63
N SER A 166 21.48 -4.52 -17.19
CA SER A 166 22.17 -5.80 -17.43
C SER A 166 21.65 -6.92 -16.51
N GLN A 167 21.04 -6.56 -15.37
CA GLN A 167 20.66 -7.51 -14.31
C GLN A 167 19.22 -8.04 -14.43
N PHE A 168 18.40 -7.41 -15.27
CA PHE A 168 16.99 -7.81 -15.44
C PHE A 168 16.57 -7.86 -16.91
N ASP A 169 15.52 -8.63 -17.18
CA ASP A 169 14.92 -8.78 -18.51
C ASP A 169 13.67 -7.92 -18.65
N GLY A 170 13.02 -7.54 -17.55
CA GLY A 170 11.94 -6.55 -17.50
C GLY A 170 11.94 -5.72 -16.22
N LEU A 171 11.38 -4.51 -16.30
CA LEU A 171 11.23 -3.60 -15.16
C LEU A 171 9.76 -3.51 -14.74
N PHE A 172 9.50 -3.71 -13.46
CA PHE A 172 8.20 -3.55 -12.84
C PHE A 172 8.23 -2.43 -11.80
N ILE A 173 7.20 -1.57 -11.80
CA ILE A 173 7.04 -0.48 -10.83
C ILE A 173 5.70 -0.68 -10.11
N SER A 174 5.76 -0.90 -8.81
CA SER A 174 4.60 -1.32 -8.03
C SER A 174 3.58 -0.20 -7.81
N ASN A 175 2.46 -0.57 -7.20
CA ASN A 175 1.59 0.42 -6.55
C ASN A 175 2.32 1.08 -5.35
N GLY A 176 1.73 2.16 -4.84
CA GLY A 176 2.25 2.84 -3.67
C GLY A 176 1.36 3.98 -3.19
N PRO A 177 1.56 4.46 -1.95
CA PRO A 177 0.91 5.65 -1.44
C PRO A 177 1.60 6.94 -1.94
N GLY A 178 0.93 8.07 -1.75
CA GLY A 178 1.52 9.40 -1.90
C GLY A 178 1.51 9.94 -3.32
N ASN A 179 2.41 10.89 -3.58
CA ASN A 179 2.44 11.69 -4.79
C ASN A 179 3.71 11.40 -5.61
N PRO A 180 3.60 11.06 -6.91
CA PRO A 180 4.76 10.81 -7.77
C PRO A 180 5.74 11.98 -7.85
N ILE A 181 5.29 13.22 -7.62
CA ILE A 181 6.13 14.43 -7.66
C ILE A 181 7.29 14.37 -6.65
N VAL A 182 7.13 13.65 -5.52
CA VAL A 182 8.21 13.52 -4.52
C VAL A 182 9.26 12.45 -4.90
N CYS A 183 9.03 11.68 -5.96
CA CYS A 183 9.88 10.55 -6.37
C CYS A 183 10.77 10.90 -7.58
N LYS A 184 11.37 12.09 -7.61
CA LYS A 184 12.14 12.59 -8.76
C LYS A 184 13.26 11.64 -9.19
N ASP A 185 14.01 11.09 -8.23
CA ASP A 185 15.14 10.20 -8.52
C ASP A 185 14.67 8.91 -9.23
N VAL A 186 13.53 8.37 -8.80
CA VAL A 186 12.92 7.18 -9.42
C VAL A 186 12.49 7.49 -10.85
N VAL A 187 11.86 8.65 -11.07
CA VAL A 187 11.45 9.10 -12.40
C VAL A 187 12.67 9.22 -13.32
N THR A 188 13.78 9.78 -12.87
CA THR A 188 15.02 9.89 -13.67
C THR A 188 15.60 8.53 -14.04
N GLN A 189 15.57 7.56 -13.12
CA GLN A 189 16.02 6.20 -13.41
C GLN A 189 15.10 5.50 -14.44
N ILE A 190 13.79 5.64 -14.28
CA ILE A 190 12.79 5.11 -15.21
C ILE A 190 12.97 5.74 -16.61
N GLN A 191 13.17 7.06 -16.67
CA GLN A 191 13.45 7.78 -17.92
C GLN A 191 14.62 7.18 -18.69
N ARG A 192 15.73 6.87 -18.00
CA ARG A 192 16.91 6.26 -18.62
C ARG A 192 16.57 4.89 -19.23
N VAL A 193 15.83 4.04 -18.51
CA VAL A 193 15.42 2.71 -19.01
C VAL A 193 14.49 2.84 -20.21
N LEU A 194 13.53 3.77 -20.17
CA LEU A 194 12.61 4.02 -21.29
C LEU A 194 13.35 4.55 -22.53
N GLN A 195 14.32 5.45 -22.36
CA GLN A 195 15.14 5.98 -23.46
C GLN A 195 15.97 4.90 -24.15
N ASN A 196 16.48 3.93 -23.38
CA ASN A 196 17.21 2.80 -23.96
C ASN A 196 16.29 1.87 -24.77
N GLY A 197 15.01 1.74 -24.40
CA GLY A 197 13.98 1.06 -25.21
C GLY A 197 14.15 -0.46 -25.38
N LYS A 198 15.10 -1.07 -24.66
CA LYS A 198 15.46 -2.51 -24.82
C LYS A 198 14.68 -3.45 -23.91
N LYS A 199 14.06 -2.93 -22.85
CA LYS A 199 13.42 -3.73 -21.79
C LYS A 199 11.93 -3.40 -21.73
N PRO A 200 11.03 -4.39 -21.62
CA PRO A 200 9.64 -4.14 -21.30
C PRO A 200 9.53 -3.50 -19.91
N VAL A 201 8.67 -2.50 -19.79
CA VAL A 201 8.41 -1.79 -18.53
C VAL A 201 6.92 -1.83 -18.23
N PHE A 202 6.56 -2.22 -17.01
CA PHE A 202 5.18 -2.32 -16.56
C PHE A 202 4.99 -1.61 -15.21
N GLY A 203 4.01 -0.71 -15.12
CA GLY A 203 3.71 0.04 -13.91
C GLY A 203 2.25 -0.07 -13.50
N ILE A 204 1.99 -0.23 -12.21
CA ILE A 204 0.64 -0.34 -11.64
C ILE A 204 0.37 0.82 -10.68
N CYS A 205 -0.79 1.47 -10.80
CA CYS A 205 -1.21 2.56 -9.90
C CYS A 205 -0.16 3.69 -9.84
N LEU A 206 0.56 3.86 -8.72
CA LEU A 206 1.67 4.80 -8.64
C LEU A 206 2.74 4.54 -9.71
N GLY A 207 3.05 3.28 -10.02
CA GLY A 207 3.97 2.94 -11.10
C GLY A 207 3.51 3.43 -12.48
N HIS A 208 2.20 3.43 -12.75
CA HIS A 208 1.67 4.04 -13.98
C HIS A 208 1.89 5.56 -13.99
N GLN A 209 1.67 6.22 -12.85
CA GLN A 209 1.88 7.66 -12.74
C GLN A 209 3.36 8.04 -12.91
N LEU A 210 4.27 7.28 -12.29
CA LEU A 210 5.71 7.46 -12.45
C LEU A 210 6.16 7.27 -13.90
N LEU A 211 5.62 6.28 -14.61
CA LEU A 211 5.87 6.09 -16.04
C LEU A 211 5.37 7.27 -16.87
N ALA A 212 4.16 7.75 -16.59
CA ALA A 212 3.60 8.92 -17.28
C ALA A 212 4.47 10.17 -17.05
N THR A 213 4.91 10.41 -15.81
CA THR A 213 5.82 11.51 -15.48
C THR A 213 7.18 11.35 -16.16
N ALA A 214 7.70 10.13 -16.26
CA ALA A 214 8.96 9.85 -16.96
C ALA A 214 8.89 10.27 -18.44
N ILE A 215 7.77 10.08 -19.12
CA ILE A 215 7.59 10.51 -20.52
C ILE A 215 7.12 11.97 -20.67
N GLY A 216 7.11 12.76 -19.58
CA GLY A 216 6.80 14.19 -19.60
C GLY A 216 5.33 14.55 -19.36
N CYS A 217 4.47 13.60 -18.98
CA CYS A 217 3.10 13.91 -18.59
C CYS A 217 3.02 14.49 -17.17
N HIS A 218 1.93 15.22 -16.89
CA HIS A 218 1.66 15.81 -15.58
C HIS A 218 0.58 15.05 -14.82
N THR A 219 0.78 14.90 -13.52
CA THR A 219 -0.19 14.31 -12.60
C THR A 219 -0.86 15.41 -11.78
N TYR A 220 -2.14 15.26 -11.48
CA TYR A 220 -2.88 16.15 -10.59
C TYR A 220 -3.61 15.34 -9.52
N LYS A 221 -3.88 15.97 -8.37
CA LYS A 221 -4.62 15.35 -7.27
C LYS A 221 -6.11 15.30 -7.66
N MET A 222 -6.68 14.11 -7.70
CA MET A 222 -8.13 13.93 -7.92
C MET A 222 -8.92 14.51 -6.74
N LYS A 223 -10.19 14.85 -6.99
CA LYS A 223 -11.05 15.44 -5.95
C LYS A 223 -11.32 14.45 -4.82
N TYR A 224 -11.67 13.21 -5.14
CA TYR A 224 -11.93 12.07 -4.24
C TYR A 224 -11.88 10.76 -5.02
#